data_AF-A0A834BYA0-F1
#
_entry.id   AF-A0A834BYA0-F1
#
_cell.length_a   1.000
_cell.length_b   1.000
_cell.length_c   1.000
_cell.angle_alpha   90.00
_cell.angle_beta   90.00
_cell.angle_gamma   90.00
#
_symmetry.space_group_name_H-M   'P 1'
#
loop_
_entity.id
_entity.type
_entity.pdbx_description
1 polymer ?
#
loop_
_entity_poly.entity_id
_entity_poly.type
_entity_poly.pdbx_seq_one_letter_code
_entity_poly.pdbx_strand_id
1 'polypeptide(L)' 'MRRRIYDAFKEILESGVRHHLQFNPLLRDIFGLGPPLILDATIKANKISRFEKHLFNAAAFKARTQRNKVRDKRADVM' A
#
# COMPACT_ATOMS: atom_id res chain seq x y z
N MET A 1 -3.18 -5.27 -17.16
CA MET A 1 -4.65 -5.32 -17.08
C MET A 1 -5.21 -4.49 -15.92
N ARG A 2 -4.83 -4.76 -14.66
CA ARG A 2 -5.35 -4.03 -13.47
C ARG A 2 -5.26 -2.50 -13.56
N ARG A 3 -4.13 -1.95 -14.04
CA ARG A 3 -3.95 -0.50 -14.21
C ARG A 3 -4.99 0.11 -15.15
N ARG A 4 -5.23 -0.50 -16.32
CA ARG A 4 -6.22 0.01 -17.30
C ARG A 4 -7.64 -0.01 -16.74
N ILE A 5 -8.00 -1.08 -16.05
CA ILE A 5 -9.32 -1.22 -15.40
C ILE A 5 -9.47 -0.16 -14.31
N TYR A 6 -8.44 0.05 -13.48
CA TYR A 6 -8.44 1.10 -12.47
C TYR A 6 -8.57 2.49 -13.08
N ASP A 7 -7.81 2.79 -14.14
CA ASP A 7 -7.86 4.10 -14.79
C ASP A 7 -9.27 4.39 -15.37
N ALA A 8 -9.92 3.40 -15.99
CA ALA A 8 -11.30 3.54 -16.47
C ALA A 8 -12.31 3.80 -15.34
N PHE A 9 -12.25 3.02 -14.25
CA PHE A 9 -13.12 3.26 -13.10
C PHE A 9 -12.80 4.57 -12.39
N LYS A 10 -11.54 5.02 -12.43
CA LYS A 10 -11.13 6.30 -11.86
C LYS A 10 -11.76 7.47 -12.61
N GLU A 11 -11.81 7.42 -13.93
CA GLU A 11 -12.45 8.45 -14.74
C GLU A 11 -13.98 8.48 -14.56
N ILE A 12 -14.61 7.31 -14.40
CA ILE A 12 -16.08 7.23 -14.24
C ILE A 12 -16.53 7.60 -12.84
N LEU A 13 -15.82 7.15 -11.80
CA LEU A 13 -16.23 7.30 -10.41
C LEU A 13 -15.62 8.53 -9.73
N GLU A 14 -14.57 9.11 -10.31
CA GLU A 14 -13.86 10.30 -9.82
C GLU A 14 -13.60 10.30 -8.30
N SER A 15 -14.30 11.15 -7.55
CA SER A 15 -14.20 11.26 -6.10
C SER A 15 -14.73 10.03 -5.35
N GLY A 16 -15.64 9.28 -5.96
CA GLY A 16 -16.28 8.08 -5.43
C GLY A 16 -15.42 6.81 -5.50
N VAL A 17 -14.27 6.84 -6.20
CA VAL A 17 -13.38 5.67 -6.38
C VAL A 17 -13.02 5.02 -5.04
N ARG A 18 -12.68 5.85 -4.03
CA ARG A 18 -12.30 5.35 -2.71
C ARG A 18 -13.45 4.61 -2.04
N HIS A 19 -14.66 5.16 -2.08
CA HIS A 19 -15.83 4.55 -1.47
C HIS A 19 -16.14 3.21 -2.14
N HIS A 20 -16.16 3.19 -3.47
CA HIS A 20 -16.44 1.98 -4.23
C HIS A 20 -15.38 0.89 -4.03
N LEU A 21 -14.09 1.22 -3.97
CA LEU A 21 -13.06 0.21 -3.65
C LEU A 21 -13.17 -0.37 -2.23
N GLN A 22 -13.80 0.35 -1.29
CA GLN A 22 -13.98 -0.11 0.08
C GLN A 22 -15.24 -0.97 0.25
N PHE A 23 -16.34 -0.60 -0.39
CA PHE A 23 -17.67 -1.15 -0.10
C PHE A 23 -18.32 -1.90 -1.26
N ASN A 24 -17.92 -1.66 -2.52
CA ASN A 24 -18.54 -2.32 -3.67
C ASN A 24 -17.98 -3.74 -3.84
N PRO A 25 -18.79 -4.81 -3.66
CA PRO A 25 -18.32 -6.19 -3.77
C PRO A 25 -17.77 -6.51 -5.16
N LEU A 26 -18.43 -6.03 -6.23
CA LEU A 26 -17.99 -6.27 -7.61
C LEU A 26 -16.58 -5.73 -7.86
N LEU A 27 -16.30 -4.50 -7.44
CA LEU A 27 -14.97 -3.90 -7.64
C LEU A 27 -13.92 -4.58 -6.78
N ARG A 28 -14.28 -4.99 -5.56
CA ARG A 28 -13.36 -5.73 -4.70
C ARG A 28 -13.03 -7.11 -5.26
N ASP A 29 -13.98 -7.78 -5.91
CA ASP A 29 -13.75 -9.05 -6.59
C ASP A 29 -12.87 -8.86 -7.85
N ILE A 30 -13.15 -7.83 -8.66
CA ILE A 30 -12.34 -7.48 -9.84
C ILE A 30 -10.87 -7.21 -9.47
N PHE A 31 -10.63 -6.53 -8.34
CA PHE A 31 -9.28 -6.20 -7.87
C PHE A 31 -8.68 -7.23 -6.90
N GLY A 32 -9.45 -8.23 -6.45
CA GLY A 32 -9.02 -9.22 -5.47
C GLY A 32 -8.73 -8.63 -4.09
N LEU A 33 -9.51 -7.65 -3.64
CA LEU A 33 -9.33 -6.94 -2.36
C LEU A 33 -9.94 -7.70 -1.17
N GLY A 34 -10.67 -8.79 -1.42
CA GLY A 34 -11.41 -9.54 -0.41
C GLY A 34 -12.74 -8.88 -0.03
N PRO A 35 -13.43 -9.37 1.01
CA PRO A 35 -14.76 -8.89 1.40
C PRO A 35 -14.81 -7.37 1.64
N PRO A 36 -15.97 -6.71 1.44
CA PRO A 36 -16.17 -5.31 1.76
C PRO A 36 -15.69 -4.97 3.16
N LEU A 37 -15.04 -3.82 3.30
CA LEU A 37 -14.63 -3.29 4.60
C LEU A 37 -15.88 -2.76 5.30
N ILE A 38 -16.71 -3.65 5.83
CA ILE A 38 -17.82 -3.27 6.71
C ILE A 38 -17.20 -2.44 7.84
N LEU A 39 -17.82 -1.30 8.17
CA LEU A 39 -17.38 -0.39 9.23
C LEU A 39 -17.55 -1.03 10.60
N ASP A 40 -16.95 -2.18 10.80
CA ASP A 40 -16.99 -2.90 12.04
C ASP A 40 -16.04 -2.20 13.00
N ALA A 41 -16.52 -1.90 14.20
CA ALA A 41 -15.77 -1.15 15.22
C ALA A 41 -14.40 -1.79 15.52
N THR A 42 -14.28 -3.08 15.22
CA THR A 42 -13.07 -3.91 15.23
C THR A 42 -11.94 -3.37 14.35
N ILE A 43 -12.22 -2.84 13.15
CA ILE A 43 -11.19 -2.27 12.25
C ILE A 43 -10.68 -0.91 12.78
N LYS A 44 -11.55 -0.11 13.41
CA LYS A 44 -11.15 1.15 14.06
C LYS A 44 -10.33 0.90 15.33
N ALA A 45 -10.53 -0.23 16.00
CA ALA A 45 -9.79 -0.65 17.18
C ALA A 45 -8.40 -1.23 16.82
N ASN A 46 -8.25 -1.81 15.64
CA ASN A 46 -7.00 -2.44 15.19
C ASN A 46 -5.98 -1.44 14.61
N LYS A 47 -5.81 -0.29 15.29
CA LYS A 47 -4.82 0.71 14.91
C LYS A 47 -3.44 0.21 15.31
N ILE A 48 -2.60 -0.07 14.32
CA ILE A 48 -1.16 -0.33 14.51
C ILE A 48 -0.57 0.79 15.36
N SER A 49 0.15 0.43 16.42
CA SER A 49 0.78 1.38 17.32
C SER A 49 1.79 2.26 16.57
N ARG A 50 1.97 3.51 17.02
CA ARG A 50 3.00 4.40 16.49
C ARG A 50 4.38 3.74 16.55
N PHE A 51 4.64 2.99 17.63
CA PHE A 51 5.90 2.27 17.82
C PHE A 51 6.10 1.17 16.78
N GLU A 52 5.09 0.33 16.55
CA GLU A 52 5.14 -0.76 15.56
C GLU A 52 5.35 -0.22 14.14
N LYS A 53 4.63 0.84 13.78
CA LYS A 53 4.81 1.51 12.48
C LYS A 53 6.24 2.07 12.33
N HIS A 54 6.78 2.66 13.38
CA HIS A 54 8.16 3.17 13.38
C HIS A 54 9.17 2.03 13.22
N LEU A 55 9.02 0.95 13.98
CA LEU A 55 9.91 -0.22 13.93
C LEU A 55 9.90 -0.88 12.55
N PHE A 56 8.72 -1.08 11.95
CA PHE A 56 8.58 -1.62 10.61
C PHE A 56 9.31 -0.77 9.57
N ASN A 57 9.10 0.56 9.62
CA ASN A 57 9.76 1.49 8.70
C ASN A 57 11.28 1.53 8.92
N ALA A 58 11.75 1.48 10.16
CA ALA A 58 13.18 1.44 10.48
C ALA A 58 13.85 0.16 9.95
N ALA A 59 13.20 -1.00 10.09
CA ALA A 59 13.68 -2.26 9.54
C ALA A 59 13.76 -2.21 8.00
N ALA A 60 12.71 -1.72 7.34
CA ALA A 60 12.69 -1.54 5.88
C ALA A 60 13.77 -0.54 5.40
N PHE A 61 13.97 0.56 6.13
CA PHE A 61 15.02 1.54 5.84
C PHE A 61 16.42 0.93 5.98
N LYS A 62 16.67 0.19 7.06
CA LYS A 62 17.93 -0.55 7.26
C LYS A 62 18.17 -1.50 6.09
N ALA A 63 17.20 -2.34 5.71
CA ALA A 63 17.33 -3.24 4.57
C ALA A 63 17.63 -2.49 3.24
N ARG A 64 16.98 -1.34 3.00
CA ARG A 64 17.22 -0.51 1.81
C ARG A 64 18.60 0.15 1.81
N THR A 65 19.10 0.55 2.98
CA THR A 65 20.34 1.33 3.10
C THR A 65 21.58 0.48 3.30
N GLN A 66 21.43 -0.78 3.70
CA GLN A 66 22.47 -1.83 3.71
C GLN A 66 22.87 -2.27 2.29
N ARG A 67 23.04 -1.30 1.38
CA ARG A 67 23.53 -1.45 0.01
C ARG A 67 25.03 -1.17 -0.09
N ASN A 68 25.78 -1.34 1.00
CA ASN A 68 27.22 -1.08 1.06
C ASN A 68 27.98 -1.78 -0.09
N LYS A 69 27.51 -2.97 -0.52
CA LYS A 69 28.03 -3.70 -1.69
C LYS A 69 28.05 -2.90 -3.02
N VAL A 70 27.21 -1.87 -3.15
CA VAL A 70 27.07 -1.06 -4.39
C VAL A 70 27.42 0.40 -4.14
N ARG A 71 27.72 0.81 -2.89
CA ARG A 71 28.01 2.22 -2.56
C ARG A 71 29.31 2.69 -3.18
N ASP A 72 30.34 1.86 -3.13
CA ASP A 72 31.69 2.27 -3.53
C ASP A 72 32.01 1.93 -5.00
N LYS A 73 30.99 1.69 -5.83
CA LYS A 73 31.17 1.33 -7.25
C LYS A 73 31.96 2.37 -8.05
N ARG A 74 31.96 3.63 -7.61
CA ARG A 74 32.66 4.75 -8.24
C ARG A 74 33.64 5.43 -7.28
N ALA A 75 33.98 4.76 -6.17
CA ALA A 75 34.98 5.30 -5.27
C ALA A 75 36.33 5.23 -5.98
N ASP A 76 37.05 6.36 -5.99
CA ASP A 76 38.43 6.40 -6.47
C ASP A 76 39.31 5.86 -5.34
N VAL A 77 39.48 4.53 -5.33
CA VAL A 77 40.34 3.84 -4.35
C VAL A 77 41.73 3.78 -4.96
N MET A 78 42.61 4.68 -4.50
CA MET A 78 44.05 4.61 -4.77
C MET A 78 44.72 3.47 -3.99
#